data_AF-A0A0C7ND14-F1
#
_entry.id   AF-A0A0C7ND14-F1
#
_cell.length_a   1.000
_cell.length_b   1.000
_cell.length_c   1.000
_cell.angle_alpha   90.00
_cell.angle_beta   90.00
_cell.angle_gamma   90.00
#
_symmetry.space_group_name_H-M   'P 1'
#
loop_
_entity.id
_entity.type
_entity.pdbx_description
1 polymer ?
#
loop_
_entity_poly.entity_id
_entity_poly.type
_entity_poly.pdbx_seq_one_letter_code
_entity_poly.pdbx_strand_id
1 'polypeptide(L)'
;MHSTHISIKSANENSKKRRGNPLKPAAQVHSNDHTEHYVHTSLPPQKFVKNSQNQVEGYPNLQKLFRLKEKHVARHATKPYGCRVNIDEMSSTLNNWIHSDKLVFEVVMIGCLTDNQFIYPLLTSLPIDRLISKPGFLFIWGSAQKINELTRLLQNDGWAKKFRKSEELVFIPVDKNSPFYPGLDDNDEALFEKMQWHCWMCITGTVRRATDGHLIHCNVDTDLNIESENLQNSAIPAHLYRIAENFSTATRRLHIIPARTGTETPVRMRPGWVIMSPDVILDNFDSVAYQAEIERLGTHLPPRSEIEALRPKSPTQRRGP
;
A
#
# COMPACT_ATOMS: atom_id res chain seq x y z
N MET A 1 18.46 -9.38 83.84
CA MET A 1 17.97 -10.58 84.52
C MET A 1 16.46 -10.49 84.62
N HIS A 2 15.77 -11.46 84.01
CA HIS A 2 14.41 -12.01 84.25
C HIS A 2 13.20 -11.04 84.17
N SER A 3 12.32 -11.18 83.17
CA SER A 3 11.23 -12.18 83.00
C SER A 3 10.12 -12.01 84.05
N THR A 4 8.82 -11.95 83.72
CA THR A 4 8.05 -12.99 82.99
C THR A 4 6.66 -12.50 82.50
N HIS A 5 6.28 -12.99 81.30
CA HIS A 5 4.97 -13.51 80.80
C HIS A 5 3.64 -12.78 81.12
N ILE A 6 2.69 -12.65 80.16
CA ILE A 6 1.73 -13.72 79.81
C ILE A 6 1.00 -13.47 78.46
N SER A 7 0.86 -14.59 77.72
CA SER A 7 -0.14 -15.04 76.71
C SER A 7 -0.50 -14.30 75.42
N ILE A 8 -0.25 -15.04 74.33
CA ILE A 8 -0.91 -15.01 73.02
C ILE A 8 -2.31 -15.63 73.12
N LYS A 9 -3.33 -14.97 72.57
CA LYS A 9 -4.50 -15.64 71.94
C LYS A 9 -4.95 -14.87 70.69
N SER A 10 -5.04 -15.61 69.60
CA SER A 10 -5.57 -15.28 68.28
C SER A 10 -7.07 -15.01 68.27
N ALA A 11 -7.55 -14.01 67.52
CA ALA A 11 -8.88 -14.02 66.91
C ALA A 11 -9.01 -12.99 65.77
N ASN A 12 -9.14 -13.54 64.56
CA ASN A 12 -9.78 -13.07 63.32
C ASN A 12 -10.27 -11.61 63.16
N GLU A 13 -9.81 -11.05 62.03
CA GLU A 13 -10.60 -10.44 60.95
C GLU A 13 -11.90 -9.69 61.29
N ASN A 14 -11.87 -8.37 61.13
CA ASN A 14 -12.90 -7.66 60.35
C ASN A 14 -12.48 -6.22 60.01
N SER A 15 -11.55 -6.04 59.07
CA SER A 15 -11.42 -4.77 58.36
C SER A 15 -12.29 -4.82 57.11
N LYS A 16 -13.47 -4.18 57.20
CA LYS A 16 -14.40 -3.99 56.07
C LYS A 16 -13.68 -3.25 54.93
N LYS A 17 -13.09 -3.98 53.99
CA LYS A 17 -12.75 -3.46 52.65
C LYS A 17 -14.05 -3.06 51.97
N ARG A 18 -14.34 -1.75 51.94
CA ARG A 18 -15.35 -1.17 51.04
C ARG A 18 -14.95 -1.54 49.61
N ARG A 19 -15.62 -2.55 49.04
CA ARG A 19 -15.56 -2.86 47.61
C ARG A 19 -16.19 -1.67 46.88
N GLY A 20 -15.34 -0.80 46.33
CA GLY A 20 -15.77 0.24 45.40
C GLY A 20 -16.36 -0.42 44.15
N ASN A 21 -17.52 0.06 43.72
CA ASN A 21 -18.15 -0.37 42.48
C ASN A 21 -17.18 -0.11 41.31
N PRO A 22 -16.87 -1.08 40.44
CA PRO A 22 -15.94 -0.92 39.32
C PRO A 22 -16.53 -0.10 38.14
N LEU A 23 -17.68 0.53 38.34
CA LEU A 23 -18.47 1.22 37.32
C LEU A 23 -18.61 2.74 37.57
N LYS A 24 -17.75 3.35 38.39
CA LYS A 24 -17.66 4.83 38.41
C LYS A 24 -16.81 5.27 37.21
N PRO A 25 -17.32 6.16 36.33
CA PRO A 25 -16.48 6.83 35.35
C PRO A 25 -15.33 7.52 36.09
N ALA A 26 -14.11 7.46 35.55
CA ALA A 26 -13.00 8.22 36.09
C ALA A 26 -13.39 9.71 36.13
N ALA A 27 -13.14 10.40 37.25
CA ALA A 27 -13.52 11.81 37.44
C ALA A 27 -12.71 12.80 36.57
N GLN A 28 -11.67 12.31 35.89
CA GLN A 28 -10.93 13.05 34.88
C GLN A 28 -10.92 12.22 33.60
N VAL A 29 -11.52 12.75 32.55
CA VAL A 29 -11.32 12.24 31.20
C VAL A 29 -9.86 12.54 30.86
N HIS A 30 -9.02 11.51 30.74
CA HIS A 30 -7.72 11.66 30.09
C HIS A 30 -7.99 11.96 28.61
N SER A 31 -8.15 13.24 28.30
CA SER A 31 -8.41 13.73 26.95
C SER A 31 -7.09 13.84 26.20
N ASN A 32 -6.61 12.72 25.64
CA ASN A 32 -5.61 12.79 24.58
C ASN A 32 -6.34 13.05 23.26
N ASP A 33 -6.89 14.25 23.11
CA ASP A 33 -7.50 14.69 21.87
C ASP A 33 -6.43 15.28 20.95
N HIS A 34 -6.00 14.47 19.98
CA HIS A 34 -5.01 14.88 19.00
C HIS A 34 -5.56 15.89 17.97
N THR A 35 -6.89 15.99 17.83
CA THR A 35 -7.54 17.00 16.97
C THR A 35 -7.44 18.37 17.63
N GLU A 36 -7.84 18.45 18.91
CA GLU A 36 -7.69 19.68 19.70
C GLU A 36 -6.21 20.08 19.81
N HIS A 37 -5.32 19.11 20.04
CA HIS A 37 -3.89 19.36 20.06
C HIS A 37 -3.40 19.96 18.73
N TYR A 38 -3.87 19.43 17.59
CA TYR A 38 -3.52 19.98 16.27
C TYR A 38 -3.97 21.42 16.10
N VAL A 39 -5.20 21.76 16.53
CA VAL A 39 -5.72 23.14 16.47
C VAL A 39 -4.83 24.12 17.24
N HIS A 40 -4.28 23.70 18.39
CA HIS A 40 -3.44 24.56 19.23
C HIS A 40 -1.95 24.59 18.86
N THR A 41 -1.40 23.51 18.32
CA THR A 41 0.06 23.38 18.10
C THR A 41 0.48 23.20 16.65
N SER A 42 -0.49 22.99 15.74
CA SER A 42 -0.24 22.60 14.35
C SER A 42 0.58 21.31 14.22
N LEU A 43 0.63 20.47 15.25
CA LEU A 43 1.32 19.18 15.22
C LEU A 43 0.35 18.08 14.75
N PRO A 44 0.52 17.51 13.53
CA PRO A 44 -0.49 16.64 12.95
C PRO A 44 -0.75 15.36 13.78
N PRO A 45 -2.00 14.88 13.88
CA PRO A 45 -2.36 13.71 14.69
C PRO A 45 -1.56 12.45 14.34
N GLN A 46 -1.20 12.26 13.07
CA GLN A 46 -0.44 11.10 12.62
C GLN A 46 0.97 11.01 13.22
N LYS A 47 1.55 12.12 13.71
CA LYS A 47 2.86 12.10 14.39
C LYS A 47 2.83 11.38 15.73
N PHE A 48 1.65 11.19 16.32
CA PHE A 48 1.47 10.44 17.56
C PHE A 48 1.33 8.92 17.33
N VAL A 49 1.26 8.47 16.08
CA VAL A 49 1.24 7.05 15.74
C VAL A 49 2.62 6.46 15.99
N LYS A 50 2.70 5.54 16.96
CA LYS A 50 3.94 4.84 17.30
C LYS A 50 4.27 3.78 16.26
N ASN A 51 5.56 3.47 16.14
CA ASN A 51 6.10 2.43 15.26
C ASN A 51 5.74 2.63 13.77
N SER A 52 5.39 3.85 13.34
CA SER A 52 5.12 4.17 11.93
C SER A 52 6.32 3.86 11.03
N GLN A 53 7.54 4.07 11.52
CA GLN A 53 8.79 3.77 10.83
C GLN A 53 9.07 2.26 10.69
N ASN A 54 8.62 1.47 11.67
CA ASN A 54 8.83 0.02 11.72
C ASN A 54 7.60 -0.67 12.31
N GLN A 55 6.57 -0.84 11.49
CA GLN A 55 5.27 -1.39 11.90
C GLN A 55 5.37 -2.81 12.48
N VAL A 56 6.47 -3.51 12.19
CA VAL A 56 6.71 -4.91 12.59
C VAL A 56 7.67 -5.02 13.78
N GLU A 57 8.03 -3.90 14.42
CA GLU A 57 8.83 -3.89 15.65
C GLU A 57 8.16 -4.73 16.74
N GLY A 58 8.94 -5.58 17.40
CA GLY A 58 8.42 -6.53 18.40
C GLY A 58 7.81 -7.82 17.83
N TYR A 59 7.75 -7.98 16.49
CA TYR A 59 7.19 -9.17 15.82
C TYR A 59 8.25 -9.90 14.95
N PRO A 60 9.13 -10.75 15.53
CA PRO A 60 10.26 -11.36 14.81
C PRO A 60 9.85 -12.21 13.60
N ASN A 61 8.74 -12.94 13.69
CA ASN A 61 8.24 -13.76 12.59
C ASN A 61 7.76 -12.90 11.41
N LEU A 62 7.13 -11.75 11.69
CA LEU A 62 6.68 -10.82 10.66
C LEU A 62 7.86 -10.10 10.01
N GLN A 63 8.84 -9.65 10.81
CA GLN A 63 10.11 -9.13 10.29
C GLN A 63 10.82 -10.14 9.39
N LYS A 64 10.87 -11.42 9.81
CA LYS A 64 11.44 -12.50 9.01
C LYS A 64 10.68 -12.69 7.70
N LEU A 65 9.35 -12.67 7.72
CA LEU A 65 8.51 -12.76 6.52
C LEU A 65 8.80 -11.63 5.53
N PHE A 66 8.81 -10.38 5.99
CA PHE A 66 9.11 -9.20 5.16
C PHE A 66 10.48 -9.32 4.50
N ARG A 67 11.52 -9.62 5.29
CA ARG A 67 12.89 -9.82 4.78
C ARG A 67 12.99 -10.95 3.76
N LEU A 68 12.27 -12.06 3.98
CA LEU A 68 12.26 -13.19 3.05
C LEU A 68 11.57 -12.81 1.74
N LYS A 69 10.43 -12.12 1.80
CA LYS A 69 9.72 -11.65 0.61
C LYS A 69 10.53 -10.63 -0.17
N GLU A 70 11.14 -9.65 0.50
CA GLU A 70 12.02 -8.66 -0.14
C GLU A 70 13.19 -9.33 -0.90
N LYS A 71 13.89 -10.26 -0.25
CA LYS A 71 14.96 -11.04 -0.91
C LYS A 71 14.44 -11.89 -2.06
N HIS A 72 13.24 -12.45 -1.93
CA HIS A 72 12.64 -13.29 -2.96
C HIS A 72 12.25 -12.47 -4.20
N VAL A 73 11.64 -11.30 -4.00
CA VAL A 73 11.33 -10.34 -5.06
C VAL A 73 12.61 -9.87 -5.75
N ALA A 74 13.62 -9.44 -4.98
CA ALA A 74 14.87 -8.92 -5.54
C ALA A 74 15.63 -9.96 -6.40
N ARG A 75 15.58 -11.25 -6.04
CA ARG A 75 16.23 -12.33 -6.81
C ARG A 75 15.54 -12.66 -8.13
N HIS A 76 14.26 -12.34 -8.27
CA HIS A 76 13.45 -12.63 -9.46
C HIS A 76 12.92 -11.32 -10.08
N ALA A 77 13.60 -10.21 -9.83
CA ALA A 77 13.31 -8.93 -10.43
C ALA A 77 14.01 -8.86 -11.79
N THR A 78 13.29 -8.37 -12.80
CA THR A 78 13.93 -7.91 -14.03
C THR A 78 14.84 -6.72 -13.74
N LYS A 79 15.74 -6.39 -14.67
CA LYS A 79 16.38 -5.06 -14.62
C LYS A 79 15.31 -3.95 -14.61
N PRO A 80 15.62 -2.76 -14.06
CA PRO A 80 14.71 -1.63 -14.16
C PRO A 80 14.51 -1.24 -15.63
N TYR A 81 13.26 -1.19 -16.06
CA TYR A 81 12.88 -0.81 -17.41
C TYR A 81 12.09 0.49 -17.39
N GLY A 82 12.57 1.51 -18.09
CA GLY A 82 11.86 2.77 -18.27
C GLY A 82 11.48 2.98 -19.73
N CYS A 83 10.28 3.52 -19.93
CA CYS A 83 9.74 3.87 -21.23
C CYS A 83 9.32 5.34 -21.19
N ARG A 84 10.09 6.20 -21.87
CA ARG A 84 9.80 7.64 -21.91
C ARG A 84 8.80 7.93 -22.99
N VAL A 85 7.61 8.40 -22.60
CA VAL A 85 6.49 8.64 -23.53
C VAL A 85 5.72 9.87 -23.07
N ASN A 86 5.36 10.76 -24.00
CA ASN A 86 4.49 11.88 -23.66
C ASN A 86 3.08 11.39 -23.31
N ILE A 87 2.37 12.15 -22.46
CA ILE A 87 1.05 11.77 -21.95
C ILE A 87 0.07 11.45 -23.09
N ASP A 88 0.06 12.27 -24.15
CA ASP A 88 -0.83 12.11 -25.31
C ASP A 88 -0.53 10.85 -26.15
N GLU A 89 0.71 10.34 -26.10
CA GLU A 89 1.18 9.19 -26.87
C GLU A 89 1.06 7.87 -26.08
N MET A 90 0.74 7.92 -24.78
CA MET A 90 0.67 6.73 -23.93
C MET A 90 -0.35 5.71 -24.43
N SER A 91 -1.54 6.16 -24.84
CA SER A 91 -2.59 5.25 -25.34
C SER A 91 -2.16 4.54 -26.62
N SER A 92 -1.54 5.25 -27.58
CA SER A 92 -1.01 4.64 -28.80
C SER A 92 0.09 3.64 -28.52
N THR A 93 1.04 3.97 -27.63
CA THR A 93 2.14 3.08 -27.26
C THR A 93 1.62 1.80 -26.60
N LEU A 94 0.69 1.92 -25.66
CA LEU A 94 0.07 0.75 -25.01
C LEU A 94 -0.74 -0.10 -25.99
N ASN A 95 -1.43 0.51 -26.96
CA ASN A 95 -2.08 -0.25 -28.02
C ASN A 95 -1.05 -1.01 -28.87
N ASN A 96 0.10 -0.42 -29.21
CA ASN A 96 1.16 -1.13 -29.94
C ASN A 96 1.70 -2.30 -29.11
N TRP A 97 1.93 -2.12 -27.81
CA TRP A 97 2.36 -3.20 -26.92
C TRP A 97 1.36 -4.36 -26.89
N ILE A 98 0.06 -4.08 -26.88
CA ILE A 98 -0.98 -5.10 -26.86
C ILE A 98 -1.06 -5.83 -28.22
N HIS A 99 -1.10 -5.10 -29.34
CA HIS A 99 -1.41 -5.69 -30.64
C HIS A 99 -0.18 -6.22 -31.37
N SER A 100 0.92 -5.49 -31.33
CA SER A 100 2.16 -5.84 -32.03
C SER A 100 3.03 -6.72 -31.15
N ASP A 101 3.34 -6.26 -29.94
CA ASP A 101 4.28 -6.98 -29.06
C ASP A 101 3.61 -8.11 -28.25
N LYS A 102 2.26 -8.14 -28.18
CA LYS A 102 1.49 -9.10 -27.37
C LYS A 102 1.84 -9.07 -25.87
N LEU A 103 2.18 -7.89 -25.35
CA LEU A 103 2.48 -7.69 -23.93
C LEU A 103 1.21 -7.69 -23.07
N VAL A 104 1.31 -8.33 -21.92
CA VAL A 104 0.32 -8.29 -20.83
C VAL A 104 1.02 -8.19 -19.48
N PHE A 105 0.34 -7.62 -18.51
CA PHE A 105 0.86 -7.42 -17.15
C PHE A 105 -0.15 -7.92 -16.11
N GLU A 106 0.31 -8.61 -15.07
CA GLU A 106 -0.57 -9.03 -13.97
C GLU A 106 -0.81 -7.90 -12.97
N VAL A 107 0.17 -7.01 -12.81
CA VAL A 107 0.10 -5.88 -11.88
C VAL A 107 0.33 -4.60 -12.66
N VAL A 108 -0.67 -3.71 -12.64
CA VAL A 108 -0.55 -2.37 -13.22
C VAL A 108 -0.80 -1.34 -12.13
N MET A 109 0.13 -0.41 -11.98
CA MET A 109 -0.03 0.81 -11.19
C MET A 109 -0.28 1.99 -12.13
N ILE A 110 -1.19 2.88 -11.76
CA ILE A 110 -1.49 4.10 -12.49
C ILE A 110 -1.47 5.27 -11.50
N GLY A 111 -0.78 6.33 -11.87
CA GLY A 111 -0.68 7.53 -11.06
C GLY A 111 0.43 7.48 -10.02
N CYS A 112 0.73 8.62 -9.42
CA CYS A 112 1.78 8.80 -8.43
C CYS A 112 1.26 9.66 -7.26
N LEU A 113 2.13 10.32 -6.49
CA LEU A 113 1.74 11.21 -5.38
C LEU A 113 1.97 12.68 -5.75
N THR A 114 1.30 13.14 -6.82
CA THR A 114 1.31 14.55 -7.27
C THR A 114 -0.11 15.00 -7.65
N ASP A 115 -0.46 16.28 -7.55
CA ASP A 115 -1.86 16.70 -7.77
C ASP A 115 -2.26 16.73 -9.25
N ASN A 116 -1.35 17.16 -10.13
CA ASN A 116 -1.60 17.40 -11.55
C ASN A 116 -1.60 16.12 -12.41
N GLN A 117 -2.20 15.04 -11.91
CA GLN A 117 -2.32 13.79 -12.64
C GLN A 117 -3.57 13.80 -13.52
N PHE A 118 -3.39 13.56 -14.81
CA PHE A 118 -4.47 13.47 -15.79
C PHE A 118 -5.17 12.09 -15.74
N ILE A 119 -5.53 11.63 -14.54
CA ILE A 119 -6.01 10.25 -14.31
C ILE A 119 -7.32 10.00 -15.05
N TYR A 120 -8.36 10.81 -14.82
CA TYR A 120 -9.69 10.49 -15.33
C TYR A 120 -9.78 10.49 -16.87
N PRO A 121 -9.35 11.55 -17.59
CA PRO A 121 -9.36 11.54 -19.05
C PRO A 121 -8.49 10.41 -19.60
N LEU A 122 -7.32 10.18 -19.02
CA LEU A 122 -6.42 9.15 -19.53
C LEU A 122 -6.97 7.75 -19.28
N LEU A 123 -7.47 7.42 -18.08
CA LEU A 123 -8.04 6.11 -17.79
C LEU A 123 -9.20 5.75 -18.73
N THR A 124 -10.02 6.71 -19.14
CA THR A 124 -11.07 6.43 -20.14
C THR A 124 -10.51 6.07 -21.52
N SER A 125 -9.30 6.54 -21.85
CA SER A 125 -8.61 6.31 -23.13
C SER A 125 -7.67 5.10 -23.13
N LEU A 126 -7.16 4.68 -21.96
CA LEU A 126 -6.16 3.61 -21.88
C LEU A 126 -6.81 2.23 -22.04
N PRO A 127 -6.19 1.32 -22.82
CA PRO A 127 -6.69 -0.05 -23.01
C PRO A 127 -6.37 -0.98 -21.83
N ILE A 128 -6.60 -0.54 -20.58
CA ILE A 128 -6.15 -1.23 -19.36
C ILE A 128 -6.72 -2.64 -19.24
N ASP A 129 -7.97 -2.86 -19.66
CA ASP A 129 -8.62 -4.17 -19.60
C ASP A 129 -8.05 -5.21 -20.56
N ARG A 130 -7.38 -4.76 -21.63
CA ARG A 130 -6.65 -5.61 -22.58
C ARG A 130 -5.19 -5.78 -22.19
N LEU A 131 -4.64 -4.81 -21.47
CA LEU A 131 -3.28 -4.82 -20.96
C LEU A 131 -3.10 -5.74 -19.75
N ILE A 132 -4.13 -5.83 -18.89
CA ILE A 132 -4.07 -6.59 -17.65
C ILE A 132 -4.50 -8.05 -17.86
N SER A 133 -3.66 -8.99 -17.42
CA SER A 133 -3.97 -10.42 -17.40
C SER A 133 -5.18 -10.74 -16.51
N LYS A 134 -5.84 -11.89 -16.76
CA LYS A 134 -6.94 -12.38 -15.91
C LYS A 134 -6.53 -13.71 -15.27
N PRO A 135 -6.39 -13.81 -13.94
CA PRO A 135 -6.57 -12.74 -12.94
C PRO A 135 -5.45 -11.69 -12.97
N GLY A 136 -5.79 -10.46 -12.55
CA GLY A 136 -4.84 -9.34 -12.51
C GLY A 136 -5.30 -8.21 -11.58
N PHE A 137 -4.37 -7.31 -11.29
CA PHE A 137 -4.47 -6.33 -10.22
C PHE A 137 -4.11 -4.93 -10.71
N LEU A 138 -5.01 -3.99 -10.46
CA LEU A 138 -4.86 -2.60 -10.84
C LEU A 138 -4.80 -1.73 -9.59
N PHE A 139 -3.78 -0.90 -9.45
CA PHE A 139 -3.60 0.05 -8.37
C PHE A 139 -3.67 1.45 -8.96
N ILE A 140 -4.60 2.29 -8.48
CA ILE A 140 -4.80 3.65 -9.00
C ILE A 140 -4.58 4.63 -7.87
N TRP A 141 -3.44 5.33 -7.89
CA TRP A 141 -3.11 6.38 -6.92
C TRP A 141 -3.71 7.72 -7.35
N GLY A 142 -4.27 8.46 -6.40
CA GLY A 142 -4.80 9.80 -6.65
C GLY A 142 -5.11 10.54 -5.37
N SER A 143 -5.36 11.85 -5.52
CA SER A 143 -5.85 12.68 -4.42
C SER A 143 -7.31 12.36 -4.08
N ALA A 144 -7.78 12.79 -2.90
CA ALA A 144 -9.18 12.65 -2.50
C ALA A 144 -10.15 13.22 -3.56
N GLN A 145 -9.77 14.31 -4.25
CA GLN A 145 -10.58 14.87 -5.34
C GLN A 145 -10.69 13.89 -6.52
N LYS A 146 -9.57 13.28 -6.92
CA LYS A 146 -9.52 12.29 -8.01
C LYS A 146 -10.23 10.99 -7.67
N ILE A 147 -10.30 10.60 -6.40
CA ILE A 147 -11.10 9.44 -5.97
C ILE A 147 -12.59 9.59 -6.31
N ASN A 148 -13.16 10.79 -6.20
CA ASN A 148 -14.55 11.03 -6.59
C ASN A 148 -14.76 10.87 -8.10
N GLU A 149 -13.80 11.30 -8.91
CA GLU A 149 -13.79 11.05 -10.36
C GLU A 149 -13.67 9.54 -10.67
N LEU A 150 -12.78 8.83 -9.99
CA LEU A 150 -12.62 7.38 -10.13
C LEU A 150 -13.88 6.60 -9.73
N THR A 151 -14.62 7.07 -8.73
CA THR A 151 -15.90 6.46 -8.33
C THR A 151 -16.87 6.44 -9.49
N ARG A 152 -17.03 7.58 -10.17
CA ARG A 152 -17.88 7.68 -11.36
C ARG A 152 -17.37 6.79 -12.50
N LEU A 153 -16.05 6.69 -12.67
CA LEU A 153 -15.45 5.83 -13.68
C LEU A 153 -15.73 4.34 -13.42
N LEU A 154 -15.50 3.84 -12.21
CA LEU A 154 -15.74 2.43 -11.89
C LEU A 154 -17.21 2.03 -11.91
N GLN A 155 -18.13 2.98 -11.72
CA GLN A 155 -19.57 2.77 -11.86
C GLN A 155 -20.03 2.74 -13.33
N ASN A 156 -19.24 3.23 -14.27
CA ASN A 156 -19.53 3.11 -15.70
C ASN A 156 -19.58 1.64 -16.10
N ASP A 157 -20.62 1.23 -16.85
CA ASP A 157 -20.82 -0.16 -17.31
C ASP A 157 -19.60 -0.79 -17.98
N GLY A 158 -18.79 0.01 -18.69
CA GLY A 158 -17.58 -0.45 -19.35
C GLY A 158 -16.49 -0.89 -18.36
N TRP A 159 -16.39 -0.23 -17.20
CA TRP A 159 -15.39 -0.53 -16.16
C TRP A 159 -15.93 -1.47 -15.08
N ALA A 160 -17.18 -1.28 -14.65
CA ALA A 160 -17.83 -2.07 -13.61
C ALA A 160 -17.82 -3.57 -13.90
N LYS A 161 -17.95 -3.95 -15.18
CA LYS A 161 -17.91 -5.35 -15.63
C LYS A 161 -16.49 -5.93 -15.69
N LYS A 162 -15.47 -5.08 -15.76
CA LYS A 162 -14.07 -5.48 -16.01
C LYS A 162 -13.22 -5.49 -14.74
N PHE A 163 -13.48 -4.56 -13.83
CA PHE A 163 -12.72 -4.35 -12.60
C PHE A 163 -13.66 -4.23 -11.41
N ARG A 164 -13.29 -4.85 -10.29
CA ARG A 164 -13.98 -4.71 -9.00
C ARG A 164 -13.02 -4.10 -7.99
N LYS A 165 -13.41 -2.98 -7.35
CA LYS A 165 -12.67 -2.42 -6.21
C LYS A 165 -12.64 -3.47 -5.10
N SER A 166 -11.45 -3.77 -4.59
CA SER A 166 -11.22 -4.74 -3.51
C SER A 166 -10.74 -4.07 -2.24
N GLU A 167 -9.80 -3.13 -2.34
CA GLU A 167 -9.20 -2.45 -1.19
C GLU A 167 -8.98 -0.97 -1.52
N GLU A 168 -8.85 -0.16 -0.47
CA GLU A 168 -8.41 1.23 -0.55
C GLU A 168 -7.19 1.41 0.36
N LEU A 169 -6.04 1.69 -0.23
CA LEU A 169 -4.83 2.00 0.53
C LEU A 169 -4.77 3.50 0.76
N VAL A 170 -4.31 3.92 1.92
CA VAL A 170 -4.12 5.32 2.27
C VAL A 170 -2.65 5.57 2.59
N PHE A 171 -2.08 6.61 1.99
CA PHE A 171 -0.76 7.09 2.33
C PHE A 171 -0.86 8.49 2.95
N ILE A 172 -0.27 8.66 4.13
CA ILE A 172 -0.34 9.88 4.93
C ILE A 172 1.06 10.47 5.09
N PRO A 173 1.33 11.66 4.53
CA PRO A 173 2.54 12.42 4.81
C PRO A 173 2.68 12.78 6.29
N VAL A 174 3.93 12.89 6.75
CA VAL A 174 4.21 13.15 8.17
C VAL A 174 3.76 14.55 8.59
N ASP A 175 3.89 15.53 7.69
CA ASP A 175 3.41 16.91 7.82
C ASP A 175 3.41 17.63 6.45
N LYS A 176 3.08 18.93 6.47
CA LYS A 176 2.99 19.79 5.28
C LYS A 176 4.35 20.10 4.62
N ASN A 177 5.47 19.87 5.31
CA ASN A 177 6.81 20.04 4.73
C ASN A 177 7.26 18.79 3.96
N SER A 178 6.48 17.72 4.01
CA SER A 178 6.74 16.51 3.25
C SER A 178 6.78 16.78 1.74
N PRO A 179 7.71 16.17 0.99
CA PRO A 179 7.69 16.19 -0.47
C PRO A 179 6.46 15.49 -1.07
N PHE A 180 5.72 14.73 -0.24
CA PHE A 180 4.49 14.06 -0.62
C PHE A 180 3.24 14.77 -0.07
N TYR A 181 3.36 15.97 0.51
CA TYR A 181 2.17 16.72 0.91
C TYR A 181 1.31 17.04 -0.33
N PRO A 182 0.00 16.71 -0.34
CA PRO A 182 -0.83 16.91 -1.52
C PRO A 182 -1.01 18.36 -1.96
N GLY A 183 -0.89 19.33 -1.04
CA GLY A 183 -1.06 20.76 -1.37
C GLY A 183 -2.46 21.12 -1.89
N LEU A 184 -3.49 20.33 -1.56
CA LEU A 184 -4.84 20.41 -2.15
C LEU A 184 -5.77 21.43 -1.48
N ASP A 185 -5.21 22.28 -0.62
CA ASP A 185 -5.95 23.16 0.26
C ASP A 185 -6.17 24.56 -0.36
N ASP A 186 -5.64 24.83 -1.56
CA ASP A 186 -5.84 26.09 -2.31
C ASP A 186 -7.27 26.28 -2.87
N ASN A 187 -8.18 25.36 -2.57
CA ASN A 187 -9.58 25.43 -2.99
C ASN A 187 -10.42 25.85 -1.77
N ASP A 188 -10.95 27.08 -1.80
CA ASP A 188 -11.70 27.74 -0.70
C ASP A 188 -12.91 26.94 -0.16
N GLU A 189 -13.30 25.84 -0.80
CA GLU A 189 -14.39 24.95 -0.39
C GLU A 189 -13.98 23.82 0.57
N ALA A 190 -12.68 23.59 0.81
CA ALA A 190 -12.22 22.51 1.67
C ALA A 190 -12.48 22.79 3.17
N LEU A 191 -13.37 22.02 3.80
CA LEU A 191 -13.66 22.14 5.24
C LEU A 191 -12.53 21.64 6.16
N PHE A 192 -11.72 20.70 5.68
CA PHE A 192 -10.60 20.12 6.42
C PHE A 192 -9.37 20.03 5.52
N GLU A 193 -8.20 20.13 6.13
CA GLU A 193 -6.92 19.97 5.44
C GLU A 193 -6.73 18.55 4.91
N LYS A 194 -6.39 18.43 3.63
CA LYS A 194 -6.29 17.13 2.94
C LYS A 194 -4.86 16.60 2.98
N MET A 195 -4.54 15.89 4.06
CA MET A 195 -3.23 15.26 4.31
C MET A 195 -3.13 13.80 3.82
N GLN A 196 -3.87 13.40 2.77
CA GLN A 196 -4.00 11.98 2.42
C GLN A 196 -3.96 11.74 0.92
N TRP A 197 -3.25 10.68 0.54
CA TRP A 197 -3.31 10.06 -0.77
C TRP A 197 -4.05 8.74 -0.69
N HIS A 198 -4.78 8.42 -1.74
CA HIS A 198 -5.59 7.23 -1.81
C HIS A 198 -5.15 6.37 -2.99
N CYS A 199 -5.17 5.05 -2.80
CA CYS A 199 -4.98 4.08 -3.85
C CYS A 199 -6.14 3.12 -3.90
N TRP A 200 -6.81 3.04 -5.04
CA TRP A 200 -7.79 2.01 -5.28
C TRP A 200 -7.12 0.77 -5.84
N MET A 201 -7.25 -0.33 -5.11
CA MET A 201 -6.84 -1.64 -5.58
C MET A 201 -8.06 -2.34 -6.18
N CYS A 202 -7.99 -2.62 -7.47
CA CYS A 202 -9.02 -3.29 -8.24
C CYS A 202 -8.54 -4.66 -8.74
N ILE A 203 -9.48 -5.59 -8.87
CA ILE A 203 -9.23 -6.96 -9.34
C ILE A 203 -9.99 -7.19 -10.63
N THR A 204 -9.34 -7.82 -11.61
CA THR A 204 -9.99 -8.41 -12.78
C THR A 204 -9.83 -9.93 -12.79
N GLY A 205 -10.78 -10.65 -13.38
CA GLY A 205 -10.86 -12.12 -13.29
C GLY A 205 -11.30 -12.61 -11.90
N THR A 206 -11.03 -13.88 -11.60
CA THR A 206 -11.39 -14.53 -10.33
C THR A 206 -10.14 -14.94 -9.59
N VAL A 207 -10.01 -14.54 -8.33
CA VAL A 207 -8.94 -14.97 -7.43
C VAL A 207 -9.51 -15.25 -6.04
N ARG A 208 -9.01 -16.29 -5.38
CA ARG A 208 -9.48 -16.75 -4.07
C ARG A 208 -8.28 -16.94 -3.14
N ARG A 209 -8.27 -16.18 -2.04
CA ARG A 209 -7.21 -16.24 -1.00
C ARG A 209 -6.91 -17.67 -0.50
N ALA A 210 -7.93 -18.52 -0.43
CA ALA A 210 -7.81 -19.88 0.09
C ALA A 210 -7.08 -20.85 -0.85
N THR A 211 -7.20 -20.67 -2.17
CA THR A 211 -6.69 -21.62 -3.18
C THR A 211 -5.54 -21.05 -4.00
N ASP A 212 -5.52 -19.73 -4.20
CA ASP A 212 -4.66 -19.08 -5.18
C ASP A 212 -3.42 -18.46 -4.53
N GLY A 213 -2.88 -19.14 -3.52
CA GLY A 213 -1.67 -18.71 -2.82
C GLY A 213 -0.43 -18.62 -3.73
N HIS A 214 -0.44 -19.32 -4.86
CA HIS A 214 0.57 -19.22 -5.90
C HIS A 214 0.52 -17.89 -6.67
N LEU A 215 -0.60 -17.15 -6.61
CA LEU A 215 -0.80 -15.85 -7.26
C LEU A 215 -0.73 -14.70 -6.26
N ILE A 216 -1.32 -14.88 -5.07
CA ILE A 216 -1.52 -13.81 -4.09
C ILE A 216 -1.17 -14.22 -2.65
N HIS A 217 -0.49 -13.33 -1.93
CA HIS A 217 -0.24 -13.43 -0.50
C HIS A 217 -0.97 -12.27 0.19
N CYS A 218 -2.23 -12.48 0.56
CA CYS A 218 -3.03 -11.47 1.26
C CYS A 218 -2.57 -11.25 2.71
N ASN A 219 -2.98 -10.11 3.29
CA ASN A 219 -2.81 -9.77 4.71
C ASN A 219 -1.35 -9.71 5.19
N VAL A 220 -0.40 -9.54 4.27
CA VAL A 220 1.01 -9.31 4.61
C VAL A 220 1.21 -7.86 5.08
N ASP A 221 0.63 -6.91 4.35
CA ASP A 221 0.70 -5.47 4.62
C ASP A 221 -0.67 -4.94 5.07
N THR A 222 -0.65 -3.78 5.73
CA THR A 222 -1.85 -3.01 6.09
C THR A 222 -2.23 -2.05 4.96
N ASP A 223 -3.46 -1.55 4.99
CA ASP A 223 -3.97 -0.55 4.04
C ASP A 223 -3.47 0.88 4.34
N LEU A 224 -3.03 1.15 5.56
CA LEU A 224 -2.52 2.46 5.98
C LEU A 224 -1.00 2.52 6.01
N ASN A 225 -0.46 3.54 5.33
CA ASN A 225 0.96 3.84 5.29
C ASN A 225 1.20 5.28 5.75
N ILE A 226 2.06 5.45 6.74
CA ILE A 226 2.51 6.78 7.16
C ILE A 226 3.92 6.96 6.63
N GLU A 227 4.20 8.16 6.13
CA GLU A 227 5.52 8.52 5.64
C GLU A 227 6.61 8.25 6.67
N SER A 228 7.71 7.65 6.21
CA SER A 228 8.92 7.47 7.01
C SER A 228 9.88 8.64 6.84
N GLU A 229 10.57 9.03 7.91
CA GLU A 229 11.44 10.23 7.96
C GLU A 229 12.67 10.15 7.01
N ASN A 230 12.92 8.98 6.41
CA ASN A 230 14.08 8.71 5.56
C ASN A 230 13.73 8.45 4.08
N LEU A 231 12.58 8.93 3.61
CA LEU A 231 12.20 8.74 2.21
C LEU A 231 12.96 9.70 1.29
N GLN A 232 13.62 9.13 0.28
CA GLN A 232 14.16 9.92 -0.81
C GLN A 232 13.00 10.51 -1.62
N ASN A 233 13.12 11.78 -2.00
CA ASN A 233 12.15 12.41 -2.90
C ASN A 233 12.00 11.58 -4.18
N SER A 234 10.75 11.27 -4.52
CA SER A 234 10.37 10.56 -5.74
C SER A 234 8.91 10.86 -6.07
N ALA A 235 8.48 10.53 -7.28
CA ALA A 235 7.06 10.62 -7.66
C ALA A 235 6.17 9.71 -6.79
N ILE A 236 6.72 8.59 -6.30
CA ILE A 236 6.02 7.63 -5.44
C ILE A 236 7.01 6.98 -4.44
N PRO A 237 6.68 6.85 -3.14
CA PRO A 237 7.52 6.18 -2.17
C PRO A 237 7.80 4.71 -2.53
N ALA A 238 9.05 4.26 -2.36
CA ALA A 238 9.47 2.90 -2.67
C ALA A 238 8.71 1.81 -1.88
N HIS A 239 8.11 2.15 -0.73
CA HIS A 239 7.28 1.23 0.04
C HIS A 239 5.96 0.88 -0.66
N LEU A 240 5.37 1.78 -1.44
CA LEU A 240 4.08 1.52 -2.09
C LEU A 240 4.20 0.44 -3.17
N TYR A 241 5.35 0.34 -3.84
CA TYR A 241 5.66 -0.81 -4.71
C TYR A 241 5.76 -2.13 -3.93
N ARG A 242 6.31 -2.10 -2.71
CA ARG A 242 6.45 -3.29 -1.87
C ARG A 242 5.10 -3.87 -1.48
N ILE A 243 4.07 -3.04 -1.29
CA ILE A 243 2.70 -3.51 -1.06
C ILE A 243 2.22 -4.37 -2.23
N ALA A 244 2.38 -3.89 -3.47
CA ALA A 244 1.99 -4.64 -4.66
C ALA A 244 2.82 -5.92 -4.86
N GLU A 245 4.13 -5.86 -4.62
CA GLU A 245 5.06 -7.01 -4.70
C GLU A 245 4.83 -8.04 -3.60
N ASN A 246 4.42 -7.60 -2.41
CA ASN A 246 4.09 -8.48 -1.32
C ASN A 246 2.75 -9.16 -1.59
N PHE A 247 1.78 -8.42 -2.12
CA PHE A 247 0.46 -8.91 -2.44
C PHE A 247 0.48 -9.93 -3.59
N SER A 248 1.13 -9.63 -4.72
CA SER A 248 1.15 -10.51 -5.91
C SER A 248 2.50 -11.16 -6.17
N THR A 249 2.48 -12.45 -6.49
CA THR A 249 3.68 -13.19 -6.91
C THR A 249 4.07 -12.91 -8.36
N ALA A 250 3.26 -12.18 -9.15
CA ALA A 250 3.52 -12.00 -10.57
C ALA A 250 4.76 -11.13 -10.83
N THR A 251 5.54 -11.44 -11.86
CA THR A 251 6.78 -10.73 -12.19
C THR A 251 6.59 -9.67 -13.27
N ARG A 252 5.49 -9.71 -14.04
CA ARG A 252 5.16 -8.70 -15.05
C ARG A 252 4.40 -7.55 -14.41
N ARG A 253 5.12 -6.47 -14.10
CA ARG A 253 4.56 -5.29 -13.43
C ARG A 253 4.83 -4.03 -14.23
N LEU A 254 3.79 -3.22 -14.41
CA LEU A 254 3.85 -1.94 -15.12
C LEU A 254 3.39 -0.82 -14.21
N HIS A 255 4.09 0.31 -14.23
CA HIS A 255 3.67 1.55 -13.61
C HIS A 255 3.53 2.65 -14.68
N ILE A 256 2.34 3.20 -14.84
CA ILE A 256 2.03 4.30 -15.76
C ILE A 256 1.89 5.57 -14.93
N ILE A 257 2.76 6.56 -15.17
CA ILE A 257 2.73 7.85 -14.48
C ILE A 257 2.32 8.93 -15.50
N PRO A 258 1.03 9.27 -15.58
CA PRO A 258 0.49 10.21 -16.56
C PRO A 258 0.59 11.66 -16.09
N ALA A 259 1.77 12.05 -15.61
CA ALA A 259 2.05 13.37 -15.08
C ALA A 259 3.51 13.72 -15.33
N ARG A 260 3.77 15.03 -15.47
CA ARG A 260 5.13 15.59 -15.40
C ARG A 260 5.40 15.93 -13.95
N THR A 261 6.33 15.23 -13.32
CA THR A 261 6.63 15.33 -11.89
C THR A 261 7.80 16.29 -11.62
N GLY A 262 8.58 16.61 -12.65
CA GLY A 262 9.68 17.56 -12.55
C GLY A 262 10.84 17.07 -11.70
N THR A 263 11.75 17.99 -11.35
CA THR A 263 13.02 17.66 -10.66
C THR A 263 12.85 17.43 -9.16
N GLU A 264 11.81 17.98 -8.55
CA GLU A 264 11.58 17.89 -7.09
C GLU A 264 11.07 16.52 -6.68
N THR A 265 10.23 15.89 -7.51
CA THR A 265 9.66 14.55 -7.28
C THR A 265 9.99 13.60 -8.43
N PRO A 266 11.27 13.21 -8.59
CA PRO A 266 11.72 12.49 -9.78
C PRO A 266 11.09 11.09 -9.89
N VAL A 267 10.85 10.65 -11.13
CA VAL A 267 10.46 9.26 -11.42
C VAL A 267 11.66 8.35 -11.19
N ARG A 268 11.63 7.57 -10.11
CA ARG A 268 12.70 6.62 -9.78
C ARG A 268 12.43 5.26 -10.39
N MET A 269 13.42 4.76 -11.11
CA MET A 269 13.38 3.42 -11.67
C MET A 269 13.42 2.34 -10.59
N ARG A 270 12.72 1.22 -10.83
CA ARG A 270 12.63 0.10 -9.89
C ARG A 270 12.87 -1.24 -10.59
N PRO A 271 13.78 -2.10 -10.10
CA PRO A 271 13.92 -3.47 -10.59
C PRO A 271 12.60 -4.25 -10.47
N GLY A 272 12.29 -5.10 -11.46
CA GLY A 272 11.04 -5.86 -11.48
C GLY A 272 9.81 -5.08 -11.95
N TRP A 273 10.01 -3.85 -12.45
CA TRP A 273 8.97 -2.99 -12.99
C TRP A 273 9.38 -2.39 -14.33
N VAL A 274 8.39 -2.29 -15.22
CA VAL A 274 8.39 -1.36 -16.34
C VAL A 274 7.73 -0.06 -15.87
N ILE A 275 8.35 1.09 -16.08
CA ILE A 275 7.82 2.40 -15.70
C ILE A 275 7.69 3.27 -16.94
N MET A 276 6.46 3.69 -17.25
CA MET A 276 6.11 4.57 -18.36
C MET A 276 5.79 5.98 -17.83
N SER A 277 6.50 7.00 -18.29
CA SER A 277 6.27 8.40 -17.91
C SER A 277 6.97 9.35 -18.87
N PRO A 278 6.50 10.61 -19.03
CA PRO A 278 7.28 11.63 -19.74
C PRO A 278 8.65 11.92 -19.09
N ASP A 279 8.75 11.74 -17.76
CA ASP A 279 9.92 12.15 -16.98
C ASP A 279 10.84 10.98 -16.58
N VAL A 280 10.68 9.82 -17.24
CA VAL A 280 11.63 8.70 -17.11
C VAL A 280 12.99 9.11 -17.67
N ILE A 281 14.03 9.04 -16.84
CA ILE A 281 15.41 9.37 -17.25
C ILE A 281 16.06 8.20 -18.03
N LEU A 282 15.79 6.96 -17.63
CA LEU A 282 16.33 5.76 -18.26
C LEU A 282 15.32 5.21 -19.28
N ASP A 283 15.48 5.56 -20.55
CA ASP A 283 14.61 5.08 -21.62
C ASP A 283 15.23 3.85 -22.29
N ASN A 284 14.97 2.67 -21.71
CA ASN A 284 15.63 1.41 -22.07
C ASN A 284 14.66 0.24 -22.25
N PHE A 285 13.35 0.51 -22.33
CA PHE A 285 12.35 -0.53 -22.54
C PHE A 285 12.35 -1.01 -23.99
N ASP A 286 12.71 -2.27 -24.17
CA ASP A 286 12.60 -3.03 -25.41
C ASP A 286 11.70 -4.24 -25.14
N SER A 287 10.61 -4.36 -25.91
CA SER A 287 9.57 -5.36 -25.66
C SER A 287 10.10 -6.80 -25.79
N VAL A 288 10.96 -7.04 -26.78
CA VAL A 288 11.55 -8.35 -27.07
C VAL A 288 12.53 -8.77 -25.97
N ALA A 289 13.44 -7.89 -25.56
CA ALA A 289 14.37 -8.15 -24.48
C ALA A 289 13.65 -8.36 -23.14
N TYR A 290 12.60 -7.57 -22.86
CA TYR A 290 11.78 -7.73 -21.67
C TYR A 290 11.09 -9.11 -21.64
N GLN A 291 10.50 -9.53 -22.76
CA GLN A 291 9.85 -10.84 -22.86
C GLN A 291 10.83 -11.98 -22.65
N ALA A 292 12.00 -11.94 -23.30
CA ALA A 292 13.04 -12.95 -23.11
C ALA A 292 13.52 -13.03 -21.65
N GLU A 293 13.62 -11.89 -20.96
CA GLU A 293 13.98 -11.86 -19.54
C GLU A 293 12.87 -12.47 -18.65
N ILE A 294 11.60 -12.16 -18.94
CA ILE A 294 10.44 -12.73 -18.24
C ILE A 294 10.34 -14.24 -18.48
N GLU A 295 10.58 -14.74 -19.69
CA GLU A 295 10.58 -16.17 -20.01
C GLU A 295 11.61 -16.93 -19.17
N ARG A 296 12.80 -16.33 -18.97
CA ARG A 296 13.86 -16.90 -18.13
C ARG A 296 13.52 -16.88 -16.65
N LEU A 297 12.88 -15.81 -16.16
CA LEU A 297 12.54 -15.65 -14.74
C LEU A 297 11.28 -16.43 -14.32
N GLY A 298 10.35 -16.63 -15.26
CA GLY A 298 8.98 -17.06 -15.00
C GLY A 298 8.05 -15.89 -14.71
N THR A 299 6.77 -16.07 -15.02
CA THR A 299 5.72 -15.05 -14.82
C THR A 299 5.28 -14.89 -13.36
N HIS A 300 5.65 -15.84 -12.49
CA HIS A 300 5.37 -15.80 -11.06
C HIS A 300 6.60 -16.22 -10.25
N LEU A 301 6.73 -15.64 -9.05
CA LEU A 301 7.73 -16.04 -8.08
C LEU A 301 7.56 -17.51 -7.70
N PRO A 302 8.64 -18.31 -7.70
CA PRO A 302 8.54 -19.72 -7.35
C PRO A 302 8.16 -19.90 -5.87
N PRO A 303 7.37 -20.92 -5.51
CA PRO A 303 6.98 -21.17 -4.12
C PRO A 303 8.19 -21.35 -3.20
N ARG A 304 8.10 -20.81 -1.98
CA ARG A 304 9.14 -20.91 -0.94
C ARG A 304 8.51 -21.42 0.36
N SER A 305 8.93 -22.59 0.82
CA SER A 305 8.41 -23.22 2.05
C SER A 305 8.52 -22.30 3.28
N GLU A 306 9.62 -21.56 3.42
CA GLU A 306 9.82 -20.61 4.53
C GLU A 306 8.81 -19.46 4.52
N ILE A 307 8.50 -18.91 3.34
CA ILE A 307 7.50 -17.84 3.19
C ILE A 307 6.10 -18.43 3.41
N GLU A 308 5.84 -19.62 2.86
CA GLU A 308 4.58 -20.35 3.07
C GLU A 308 4.35 -20.68 4.55
N ALA A 309 5.37 -20.97 5.33
CA ALA A 309 5.21 -21.26 6.76
C ALA A 309 4.87 -20.03 7.60
N LEU A 310 5.29 -18.83 7.16
CA LEU A 310 5.16 -17.58 7.92
C LEU A 310 3.99 -16.71 7.45
N ARG A 311 3.58 -16.79 6.18
CA ARG A 311 2.53 -15.92 5.65
C ARG A 311 1.17 -16.23 6.28
N PRO A 312 0.32 -15.21 6.48
CA PRO A 312 -1.08 -15.43 6.86
C PRO A 312 -1.82 -16.30 5.84
N LYS A 313 -2.65 -17.22 6.34
CA LYS A 313 -3.51 -18.10 5.52
C LYS A 313 -4.90 -18.17 6.12
N SER A 314 -5.90 -18.34 5.26
CA SER A 314 -7.25 -18.65 5.70
C SER A 314 -7.27 -19.98 6.47
N PRO A 315 -8.06 -20.11 7.54
CA PRO A 315 -8.25 -21.38 8.21
C PRO A 315 -8.79 -22.43 7.23
N THR A 316 -8.15 -23.59 7.15
CA THR A 316 -8.71 -24.73 6.43
C THR A 316 -9.79 -25.38 7.30
N GLN A 317 -11.02 -25.52 6.79
CA GLN A 317 -11.99 -26.41 7.42
C GLN A 317 -11.36 -27.80 7.50
N ARG A 318 -11.15 -28.31 8.72
CA ARG A 318 -10.81 -29.73 8.89
C ARG A 318 -12.00 -30.50 8.34
N ARG A 319 -11.82 -31.25 7.24
CA ARG A 319 -12.78 -32.29 6.89
C ARG A 319 -12.81 -33.22 8.11
N GLY A 320 -13.95 -33.25 8.79
CA GLY A 320 -14.18 -34.19 9.87
C GLY A 320 -13.94 -35.62 9.37
N PRO A 321 -13.57 -36.55 10.27
CA PRO A 321 -13.36 -37.95 9.91
C PRO A 321 -14.57 -38.57 9.22
#